data_AF-A0A3C1P4S5-F1
#
_entry.id   AF-A0A3C1P4S5-F1
#
_cell.length_a   1.000
_cell.length_b   1.000
_cell.length_c   1.000
_cell.angle_alpha   90.00
_cell.angle_beta   90.00
_cell.angle_gamma   90.00
#
_symmetry.space_group_name_H-M   'P 1'
#
loop_
_entity.id
_entity.type
_entity.pdbx_description
1 polymer ?
#
loop_
_entity_poly.entity_id
_entity_poly.type
_entity_poly.pdbx_seq_one_letter_code
_entity_poly.pdbx_strand_id
1 'polypeptide(L)'
;MRCAAGDGVTTPGARSVERTDWASAVARLPAEGFTMVDLLTAIDRTDHLEVIAVVVKPESGDRVLLRTSVPADQPEITSASAVLPGAAWHERETAEMFGIRFVGHPDPRPLLLRPTDEASEAVPPLRKAAALESRVEATWPGAVTGEEGRRARRPQLPPGVRAEWMPGVGER
;
A
#
# COMPACT_ATOMS: atom_id res chain seq x y z
N MET A 1 -20.37 7.31 -19.79
CA MET A 1 -19.28 6.32 -19.57
C MET A 1 -19.61 5.64 -18.25
N ARG A 2 -19.86 4.32 -18.26
CA ARG A 2 -20.61 3.64 -17.18
C ARG A 2 -19.71 3.37 -15.98
N CYS A 3 -20.08 3.92 -14.83
CA CYS A 3 -19.59 3.53 -13.50
C CYS A 3 -20.35 2.29 -13.01
N ALA A 4 -19.64 1.29 -12.49
CA ALA A 4 -20.06 0.31 -11.46
C ALA A 4 -18.84 -0.60 -11.17
N ALA A 5 -18.52 -1.05 -9.94
CA ALA A 5 -19.24 -1.24 -8.68
C ALA A 5 -18.52 -0.53 -7.50
N GLY A 6 -19.04 -0.23 -6.32
CA GLY A 6 -20.27 -0.50 -5.59
C GLY A 6 -19.95 -0.34 -4.09
N ASP A 7 -20.76 0.47 -3.39
CA ASP A 7 -20.99 0.53 -1.93
C ASP A 7 -19.79 0.80 -0.99
N GLY A 8 -19.28 2.03 -1.02
CA GLY A 8 -18.38 2.55 0.00
C GLY A 8 -18.77 3.96 0.40
N VAL A 9 -18.47 4.37 1.63
CA VAL A 9 -18.57 5.77 2.08
C VAL A 9 -17.90 6.65 1.03
N THR A 10 -18.69 7.42 0.28
CA THR A 10 -18.16 8.35 -0.72
C THR A 10 -17.52 9.50 0.05
N THR A 11 -16.21 9.47 0.24
CA THR A 11 -15.47 10.65 0.70
C THR A 11 -15.75 11.77 -0.31
N PRO A 12 -16.30 12.92 0.11
CA PRO A 12 -16.53 14.04 -0.79
C PRO A 12 -15.23 14.38 -1.54
N GLY A 13 -15.30 14.49 -2.87
CA GLY A 13 -14.13 14.73 -3.72
C GLY A 13 -13.33 13.48 -4.13
N ALA A 14 -13.74 12.27 -3.75
CA ALA A 14 -13.12 11.04 -4.23
C ALA A 14 -13.52 10.71 -5.68
N ARG A 15 -12.52 10.40 -6.50
CA ARG A 15 -12.62 10.01 -7.90
C ARG A 15 -11.94 8.66 -8.07
N SER A 16 -12.72 7.62 -8.38
CA SER A 16 -12.18 6.37 -8.89
C SER A 16 -11.82 6.56 -10.37
N VAL A 17 -10.59 6.24 -10.74
CA VAL A 17 -10.03 6.43 -12.07
C VAL A 17 -9.46 5.10 -12.55
N GLU A 18 -9.77 4.71 -13.78
CA GLU A 18 -9.12 3.55 -14.41
C GLU A 18 -7.62 3.79 -14.54
N ARG A 19 -6.82 2.73 -14.39
CA ARG A 19 -5.35 2.85 -14.42
C ARG A 19 -4.84 3.52 -15.69
N THR A 20 -5.49 3.24 -16.82
CA THR A 20 -5.17 3.82 -18.13
C THR A 20 -5.44 5.32 -18.22
N ASP A 21 -6.38 5.82 -17.41
CA ASP A 21 -6.78 7.23 -17.38
C ASP A 21 -6.06 8.03 -16.29
N TRP A 22 -5.27 7.37 -15.44
CA TRP A 22 -4.56 7.99 -14.31
C TRP A 22 -3.77 9.23 -14.72
N ALA A 23 -2.91 9.13 -15.73
CA ALA A 23 -2.08 10.25 -16.18
C ALA A 23 -2.94 11.44 -16.66
N SER A 24 -4.02 11.14 -17.38
CA SER A 24 -4.99 12.14 -17.85
C SER A 24 -5.79 12.78 -16.72
N ALA A 25 -6.06 12.05 -15.64
CA ALA A 25 -6.73 12.58 -14.46
C ALA A 25 -5.80 13.51 -13.67
N VAL A 26 -4.56 13.09 -13.44
CA VAL A 26 -3.53 13.90 -12.77
C VAL A 26 -3.26 15.20 -13.55
N ALA A 27 -3.14 15.12 -14.88
CA ALA A 27 -2.85 16.28 -15.74
C ALA A 27 -3.92 17.39 -15.68
N ARG A 28 -5.15 17.08 -15.29
CA ARG A 28 -6.25 18.06 -15.18
C ARG A 28 -6.26 18.81 -13.84
N LEU A 29 -5.65 18.23 -12.81
CA LEU A 29 -5.71 18.78 -11.45
C LEU A 29 -5.23 20.24 -11.33
N PRO A 30 -4.12 20.66 -11.98
CA PRO A 30 -3.69 22.05 -11.91
C PRO A 30 -4.71 23.03 -12.51
N ALA A 31 -5.38 22.67 -13.60
CA ALA A 31 -6.42 23.50 -14.22
C ALA A 31 -7.68 23.64 -13.34
N GLU A 32 -7.89 22.69 -12.43
CA GLU A 32 -8.96 22.73 -11.42
C GLU A 32 -8.54 23.44 -10.12
N GLY A 33 -7.26 23.85 -10.02
CA GLY A 33 -6.67 24.51 -8.86
C GLY A 33 -6.04 23.57 -7.81
N PHE A 34 -6.03 22.26 -8.04
CA PHE A 34 -5.42 21.29 -7.13
C PHE A 34 -3.92 21.14 -7.46
N THR A 35 -3.06 21.72 -6.63
CA THR A 35 -1.61 21.82 -6.90
C THR A 35 -0.73 21.36 -5.76
N MET A 36 -1.23 21.32 -4.52
CA MET A 36 -0.48 20.85 -3.37
C MET A 36 -0.75 19.38 -3.11
N VAL A 37 0.27 18.52 -3.26
CA VAL A 37 0.17 17.11 -2.89
C VAL A 37 0.21 16.99 -1.37
N ASP A 38 -0.83 16.40 -0.80
CA ASP A 38 -0.94 16.13 0.64
C ASP A 38 -0.48 14.71 0.98
N LEU A 39 -0.83 13.73 0.12
CA LEU A 39 -0.32 12.38 0.21
C LEU A 39 -0.40 11.65 -1.13
N LEU A 40 0.48 10.69 -1.33
CA LEU A 40 0.34 9.62 -2.30
C LEU A 40 0.83 8.32 -1.65
N THR A 41 0.00 7.29 -1.64
CA THR A 41 0.33 5.99 -1.04
C THR A 41 -0.46 4.86 -1.70
N ALA A 42 -0.31 3.64 -1.20
CA ALA A 42 -1.05 2.49 -1.68
C ALA A 42 -1.68 1.69 -0.53
N ILE A 43 -2.68 0.89 -0.88
CA ILE A 43 -3.32 -0.07 0.01
C ILE A 43 -3.26 -1.44 -0.65
N ASP A 44 -2.70 -2.42 0.04
CA ASP A 44 -2.74 -3.81 -0.41
C ASP A 44 -4.12 -4.43 -0.15
N ARG A 45 -4.86 -4.74 -1.22
CA ARG A 45 -6.18 -5.40 -1.16
C ARG A 45 -6.08 -6.92 -1.29
N THR A 46 -4.86 -7.48 -1.28
CA THR A 46 -4.50 -8.89 -1.46
C THR A 46 -4.53 -9.36 -2.91
N ASP A 47 -5.56 -8.98 -3.67
CA ASP A 47 -5.71 -9.28 -5.11
C ASP A 47 -5.10 -8.19 -6.00
N HIS A 48 -5.16 -6.94 -5.55
CA HIS A 48 -4.59 -5.78 -6.23
C HIS A 48 -4.03 -4.77 -5.22
N LEU A 49 -3.31 -3.77 -5.72
CA LEU A 49 -2.95 -2.59 -4.95
C LEU A 49 -3.84 -1.43 -5.36
N GLU A 50 -4.33 -0.69 -4.39
CA GLU A 50 -5.10 0.53 -4.62
C GLU A 50 -4.20 1.74 -4.37
N VAL A 51 -3.81 2.44 -5.43
CA VAL A 51 -3.02 3.68 -5.34
C VAL A 51 -3.96 4.84 -5.08
N ILE A 52 -3.63 5.66 -4.08
CA ILE A 52 -4.38 6.85 -3.69
C ILE A 52 -3.49 8.09 -3.73
N ALA A 53 -4.04 9.20 -4.22
CA ALA A 53 -3.40 10.50 -4.15
C ALA A 53 -4.41 11.55 -3.66
N VAL A 54 -4.04 12.33 -2.65
CA VAL A 54 -4.82 13.49 -2.21
C VAL A 54 -4.09 14.75 -2.61
N VAL A 55 -4.79 15.60 -3.34
CA VAL A 55 -4.28 16.89 -3.82
C VAL A 55 -5.22 17.98 -3.33
N VAL A 56 -4.65 19.11 -2.92
CA VAL A 56 -5.32 20.17 -2.20
C VAL A 56 -5.22 21.46 -3.00
N LYS A 57 -6.28 22.27 -2.96
CA LYS A 57 -6.25 23.67 -3.39
C LYS A 57 -5.68 24.52 -2.25
N PRO A 58 -4.50 25.13 -2.39
CA PRO A 58 -3.89 25.89 -1.31
C PRO A 58 -4.76 27.05 -0.80
N GLU A 59 -5.56 27.65 -1.68
CA GLU A 59 -6.33 28.86 -1.39
C GLU A 59 -7.60 28.58 -0.57
N SER A 60 -8.27 27.44 -0.82
CA SER A 60 -9.52 27.07 -0.15
C SER A 60 -9.37 25.93 0.85
N GLY A 61 -8.31 25.13 0.75
CA GLY A 61 -8.15 23.89 1.50
C GLY A 61 -9.01 22.72 0.97
N ASP A 62 -9.73 22.92 -0.15
CA ASP A 62 -10.51 21.86 -0.79
C ASP A 62 -9.61 20.71 -1.23
N ARG A 63 -10.11 19.48 -1.09
CA ARG A 63 -9.35 18.26 -1.37
C ARG A 63 -10.01 17.45 -2.47
N VAL A 64 -9.19 16.86 -3.32
CA VAL A 64 -9.58 15.80 -4.25
C VAL A 64 -8.78 14.55 -3.93
N LEU A 65 -9.46 13.41 -3.92
CA LEU A 65 -8.82 12.10 -3.78
C LEU A 65 -8.93 11.39 -5.13
N LEU A 66 -7.80 11.07 -5.76
CA LEU A 66 -7.73 10.16 -6.89
C LEU A 66 -7.42 8.75 -6.37
N ARG A 67 -8.09 7.75 -6.93
CA ARG A 67 -7.91 6.36 -6.56
C ARG A 67 -7.92 5.47 -7.80
N THR A 68 -7.00 4.54 -7.87
CA THR A 68 -6.91 3.60 -8.99
C THR A 68 -6.39 2.23 -8.54
N SER A 69 -6.77 1.19 -9.26
CA SER A 69 -6.34 -0.18 -8.99
C SER A 69 -5.17 -0.54 -9.92
N VAL A 70 -4.12 -1.15 -9.35
CA VAL A 70 -2.98 -1.69 -10.10
C VAL A 70 -2.78 -3.17 -9.74
N PRO A 71 -2.41 -4.03 -10.71
CA PRO A 71 -2.16 -5.45 -10.45
C PRO A 71 -1.09 -5.66 -9.38
N ALA A 72 -1.26 -6.66 -8.52
CA ALA A 72 -0.34 -6.90 -7.40
C ALA A 72 1.00 -7.56 -7.85
N ASP A 73 0.98 -8.30 -8.95
CA ASP A 73 2.08 -9.08 -9.53
C ASP A 73 3.08 -8.22 -10.32
N GLN A 74 2.56 -7.29 -11.13
CA GLN A 74 3.34 -6.31 -11.89
C GLN A 74 2.77 -4.91 -11.67
N PRO A 75 2.93 -4.37 -10.44
CA PRO A 75 2.34 -3.10 -10.05
C PRO A 75 3.05 -1.94 -10.74
N GLU A 76 2.35 -1.31 -11.68
CA GLU A 76 2.91 -0.24 -12.48
C GLU A 76 1.87 0.83 -12.78
N ILE A 77 2.31 2.09 -12.68
CA ILE A 77 1.50 3.27 -12.92
C ILE A 77 2.35 4.45 -13.39
N THR A 78 1.78 5.38 -14.16
CA THR A 78 2.48 6.61 -14.57
C THR A 78 2.74 7.51 -13.36
N SER A 79 3.96 8.03 -13.25
CA SER A 79 4.34 9.01 -12.23
C SER A 79 3.48 10.27 -12.34
N ALA A 80 2.99 10.74 -11.18
CA ALA A 80 2.31 12.03 -11.06
C ALA A 80 3.33 13.19 -10.97
N SER A 81 4.59 12.89 -10.64
CA SER A 81 5.63 13.86 -10.33
C SER A 81 5.99 14.82 -11.47
N ALA A 82 5.72 14.43 -12.72
CA ALA A 82 5.89 15.31 -13.87
C ALA A 82 4.90 16.50 -13.88
N VAL A 83 3.70 16.30 -13.31
CA VAL A 83 2.64 17.33 -13.21
C VAL A 83 2.62 17.95 -11.82
N LEU A 84 2.84 17.14 -10.79
CA LEU A 84 2.79 17.50 -9.39
C LEU A 84 4.14 17.18 -8.74
N PRO A 85 5.14 18.08 -8.80
CA PRO A 85 6.49 17.80 -8.31
C PRO A 85 6.57 17.33 -6.85
N GLY A 86 5.61 17.74 -6.00
CA GLY A 86 5.49 17.28 -4.61
C GLY A 86 5.20 15.78 -4.45
N ALA A 87 4.78 15.09 -5.51
CA ALA A 87 4.54 13.64 -5.49
C ALA A 87 5.85 12.83 -5.46
N ALA A 88 7.00 13.41 -5.82
CA ALA A 88 8.23 12.63 -6.04
C ALA A 88 8.70 11.85 -4.80
N TRP A 89 8.63 12.48 -3.61
CA TRP A 89 8.99 11.81 -2.36
C TRP A 89 8.00 10.69 -2.00
N HIS A 90 6.71 10.97 -2.16
CA HIS A 90 5.64 10.03 -1.88
C HIS A 90 5.68 8.80 -2.81
N GLU A 91 5.98 9.02 -4.09
CA GLU A 91 6.15 7.93 -5.07
C GLU A 91 7.34 7.04 -4.71
N ARG A 92 8.47 7.60 -4.25
CA ARG A 92 9.63 6.82 -3.81
C ARG A 92 9.33 5.99 -2.56
N GLU A 93 8.72 6.59 -1.56
CA GLU A 93 8.26 5.88 -0.35
C GLU A 93 7.30 4.75 -0.73
N THR A 94 6.29 5.04 -1.56
CA THR A 94 5.30 4.05 -1.99
C THR A 94 5.93 2.93 -2.83
N ALA A 95 6.87 3.27 -3.70
CA ALA A 95 7.62 2.31 -4.51
C ALA A 95 8.40 1.34 -3.62
N GLU A 96 9.06 1.83 -2.58
CA GLU A 96 9.85 1.02 -1.67
C GLU A 96 8.99 0.18 -0.71
N MET A 97 7.90 0.75 -0.20
CA MET A 97 7.02 0.08 0.77
C MET A 97 6.09 -0.97 0.13
N PHE A 98 5.68 -0.76 -1.13
CA PHE A 98 4.72 -1.61 -1.84
C PHE A 98 5.27 -2.22 -3.13
N GLY A 99 6.48 -1.89 -3.56
CA GLY A 99 7.04 -2.39 -4.81
C GLY A 99 6.38 -1.84 -6.08
N ILE A 100 5.68 -0.71 -6.01
CA ILE A 100 5.01 -0.11 -7.19
C ILE A 100 6.03 0.61 -8.07
N ARG A 101 6.03 0.33 -9.37
CA ARG A 101 6.84 1.04 -10.35
C ARG A 101 6.13 2.29 -10.88
N PHE A 102 6.67 3.46 -10.55
CA PHE A 102 6.20 4.75 -11.09
C PHE A 102 6.94 5.10 -12.39
N VAL A 103 6.28 4.93 -13.53
CA VAL A 103 6.87 5.15 -14.85
C VAL A 103 7.07 6.63 -15.11
N GLY A 104 8.30 7.03 -15.46
CA GLY A 104 8.64 8.43 -15.73
C GLY A 104 9.01 9.24 -14.48
N HIS A 105 9.15 8.60 -13.31
CA HIS A 105 9.64 9.27 -12.12
C HIS A 105 11.11 9.70 -12.28
N PRO A 106 11.49 10.95 -11.89
CA PRO A 106 12.82 11.50 -12.17
C PRO A 106 13.97 10.84 -11.37
N ASP A 107 13.69 10.28 -10.19
CA ASP A 107 14.69 9.64 -9.32
C ASP A 107 14.10 8.44 -8.57
N PRO A 108 14.06 7.23 -9.17
CA PRO A 108 13.40 6.05 -8.60
C PRO A 108 14.24 5.33 -7.52
N ARG A 109 15.27 5.97 -6.96
CA ARG A 109 16.09 5.34 -5.92
C ARG A 109 15.29 5.15 -4.62
N PRO A 110 15.55 4.05 -3.88
CA PRO A 110 15.01 3.83 -2.53
C PRO A 110 15.24 5.04 -1.60
N LEU A 111 14.40 5.19 -0.57
CA LEU A 111 14.37 6.38 0.28
C LEU A 111 14.47 6.08 1.78
N LEU A 112 13.74 5.09 2.28
CA LEU A 112 13.49 4.85 3.70
C LEU A 112 14.22 3.64 4.26
N LEU A 113 14.27 2.52 3.53
CA LEU A 113 14.85 1.28 4.02
C LEU A 113 16.37 1.33 3.91
N ARG A 114 17.01 0.72 4.90
CA ARG A 114 18.45 0.51 4.84
C ARG A 114 18.74 -0.46 3.68
N PRO A 115 19.71 -0.15 2.80
CA PRO A 115 20.14 -1.13 1.81
C PRO A 115 20.73 -2.33 2.54
N THR A 116 20.13 -3.49 2.33
CA THR A 116 20.65 -4.80 2.71
C THR A 116 20.75 -5.66 1.46
N ASP A 117 21.64 -6.65 1.46
CA ASP A 117 21.81 -7.54 0.30
C ASP A 117 20.51 -8.31 -0.01
N GLU A 118 19.70 -8.57 1.02
CA GLU A 118 18.42 -9.28 0.95
C GLU A 118 17.23 -8.39 0.56
N ALA A 119 17.36 -7.06 0.65
CA ALA A 119 16.25 -6.12 0.41
C ALA A 119 15.68 -6.20 -1.01
N SER A 120 16.49 -6.65 -1.98
CA SER A 120 16.06 -6.80 -3.38
C SER A 120 15.18 -8.03 -3.62
N GLU A 121 15.26 -9.03 -2.74
CA GLU A 121 14.50 -10.29 -2.84
C GLU A 121 13.36 -10.35 -1.82
N ALA A 122 13.39 -9.49 -0.80
CA ALA A 122 12.36 -9.40 0.22
C ALA A 122 11.03 -8.86 -0.32
N VAL A 123 9.93 -9.41 0.18
CA VAL A 123 8.59 -8.87 -0.07
C VAL A 123 8.52 -7.46 0.54
N PRO A 124 8.03 -6.43 -0.19
CA PRO A 124 7.95 -5.07 0.35
C PRO A 124 7.14 -5.02 1.66
N PRO A 125 7.60 -4.28 2.68
CA PRO A 125 7.16 -4.47 4.06
C PRO A 125 5.69 -4.12 4.33
N LEU A 126 5.07 -3.25 3.52
CA LEU A 126 3.65 -2.91 3.67
C LEU A 126 2.72 -3.79 2.83
N ARG A 127 3.26 -4.82 2.15
CA ARG A 127 2.45 -5.87 1.54
C ARG A 127 1.92 -6.82 2.61
N LYS A 128 0.68 -7.27 2.44
CA LYS A 128 0.03 -8.25 3.32
C LYS A 128 0.68 -9.64 3.26
N ALA A 129 1.48 -9.89 2.24
CA ALA A 129 2.27 -11.12 2.11
C ALA A 129 3.57 -11.08 2.93
N ALA A 130 4.06 -9.89 3.31
CA ALA A 130 5.29 -9.75 4.08
C ALA A 130 5.10 -10.30 5.50
N ALA A 131 5.94 -11.24 5.90
CA ALA A 131 5.93 -11.79 7.24
C ALA A 131 6.49 -10.77 8.23
N LEU A 132 5.83 -10.63 9.38
CA LEU A 132 6.34 -9.84 10.50
C LEU A 132 7.23 -10.73 11.36
N GLU A 133 8.51 -10.86 11.01
CA GLU A 133 9.48 -11.74 11.68
C GLU A 133 9.49 -11.53 13.21
N SER A 134 9.46 -10.27 13.66
CA SER A 134 9.39 -9.94 15.08
C SER A 134 8.15 -10.51 15.80
N ARG A 135 7.02 -10.69 15.10
CA ARG A 135 5.84 -11.36 15.64
C ARG A 135 5.94 -12.89 15.60
N VAL A 136 6.75 -13.43 14.70
CA VAL A 136 7.05 -14.87 14.67
C VAL A 136 7.95 -15.25 15.85
N GLU A 137 8.93 -14.39 16.17
CA GLU A 137 9.88 -14.63 17.25
C GLU A 137 9.31 -14.30 18.64
N ALA A 138 8.48 -13.26 18.76
CA ALA A 138 7.92 -12.84 20.03
C ALA A 138 6.89 -13.85 20.55
N THR A 139 7.18 -14.46 21.71
CA THR A 139 6.20 -15.28 22.42
C THR A 139 5.08 -14.38 22.95
N TRP A 140 3.83 -14.70 22.60
CA TRP A 140 2.68 -13.90 22.98
C TRP A 140 2.55 -13.81 24.52
N PRO A 141 2.50 -12.61 25.13
CA PRO A 141 2.51 -12.47 26.60
C PRO A 141 1.24 -12.98 27.28
N GLY A 142 0.16 -13.22 26.52
CA GLY A 142 -1.07 -13.87 26.99
C GLY A 142 -1.14 -15.36 26.70
N ALA A 143 -0.01 -16.02 26.37
CA ALA A 143 0.02 -17.46 26.20
C ALA A 143 -0.40 -18.13 27.51
N VAL A 144 -1.46 -18.93 27.47
CA VAL A 144 -1.95 -19.66 28.65
C VAL A 144 -0.85 -20.64 29.07
N THR A 145 -0.17 -20.36 30.17
CA THR A 145 0.66 -21.34 30.87
C THR A 145 -0.26 -22.49 31.25
N GLY A 146 -0.07 -23.66 30.63
CA GLY A 146 -1.00 -24.78 30.78
C GLY A 146 -1.12 -25.20 32.24
N GLU A 147 -2.36 -25.22 32.77
CA GLU A 147 -2.70 -26.13 33.85
C GLU A 147 -2.60 -27.56 33.30
N GLU A 148 -1.78 -28.39 33.94
CA GLU A 148 -1.50 -29.75 33.52
C GLU A 148 -2.80 -30.58 33.42
N GLY A 149 -3.01 -31.27 32.29
CA GLY A 149 -4.01 -32.33 32.18
C GLY A 149 -5.17 -32.11 31.20
N ARG A 150 -5.28 -30.99 30.49
CA ARG A 150 -6.28 -30.82 29.42
C ARG A 150 -5.64 -30.99 28.04
N ARG A 151 -6.30 -31.76 27.15
CA ARG A 151 -5.87 -31.96 25.73
C ARG A 151 -5.38 -30.64 25.15
N ALA A 152 -4.13 -30.61 24.68
CA ALA A 152 -3.50 -29.43 24.11
C ALA A 152 -4.42 -28.81 23.06
N ARG A 153 -5.00 -27.65 23.38
CA ARG A 153 -5.69 -26.84 22.37
C ARG A 153 -4.65 -26.47 21.33
N ARG A 154 -5.01 -26.51 20.04
CA ARG A 154 -4.14 -26.04 18.96
C ARG A 154 -3.52 -24.71 19.39
N PRO A 155 -2.17 -24.57 19.39
CA PRO A 155 -1.54 -23.33 19.81
C PRO A 155 -2.19 -22.18 19.05
N GLN A 156 -2.78 -21.22 19.76
CA GLN A 156 -3.30 -20.04 19.12
C GLN A 156 -2.12 -19.24 18.61
N LEU A 157 -2.09 -18.99 17.29
CA LEU A 157 -1.14 -18.08 16.70
C LEU A 157 -1.32 -16.69 17.34
N PRO A 158 -0.25 -15.90 17.51
CA PRO A 158 -0.38 -14.52 17.91
C PRO A 158 -1.33 -13.79 16.93
N PRO A 159 -2.18 -12.87 17.41
CA PRO A 159 -3.08 -12.11 16.55
C PRO A 159 -2.34 -11.50 15.35
N GLY A 160 -2.85 -11.69 14.14
CA GLY A 160 -2.25 -11.18 12.91
C GLY A 160 -1.06 -11.97 12.36
N VAL A 161 -0.64 -13.08 12.99
CA VAL A 161 0.33 -14.02 12.42
C VAL A 161 -0.42 -15.07 11.60
N ARG A 162 -0.05 -15.20 10.34
CA ARG A 162 -0.61 -16.23 9.44
C ARG A 162 0.13 -17.56 9.62
N ALA A 163 -0.55 -18.67 9.40
CA ALA A 163 0.01 -20.01 9.63
C ALA A 163 1.21 -20.29 8.72
N GLU A 164 1.14 -19.84 7.48
CA GLU A 164 2.17 -19.95 6.45
C GLU A 164 3.48 -19.19 6.78
N TRP A 165 3.47 -18.29 7.77
CA TRP A 165 4.68 -17.59 8.21
C TRP A 165 5.46 -18.37 9.27
N MET A 166 4.91 -19.47 9.80
CA MET A 166 5.59 -20.32 10.78
C MET A 166 6.14 -21.59 10.11
N PRO A 167 7.45 -21.89 10.26
CA PRO A 167 8.01 -23.16 9.82
C PRO A 167 7.27 -24.35 10.45
N GLY A 168 6.72 -25.25 9.63
CA GLY A 168 6.08 -26.49 10.10
C GLY A 168 4.58 -26.42 10.45
N VAL A 169 3.90 -25.28 10.28
CA VAL A 169 2.43 -25.16 10.48
C VAL A 169 1.72 -25.15 9.12
N GLY A 170 1.67 -26.28 8.43
CA GLY A 170 0.99 -26.39 7.12
C GLY A 170 1.29 -27.65 6.32
N GLU A 171 2.35 -28.38 6.66
CA GLU A 171 2.68 -29.66 6.02
C GLU A 171 1.93 -30.81 6.72
N ARG A 172 0.74 -31.12 6.22
CA ARG A 172 0.09 -32.43 6.36
C ARG A 172 -0.73 -32.75 5.13
#